data_AF-A0A1H9IB56-F1
#
_entry.id   AF-A0A1H9IB56-F1
#
_cell.length_a   1.000
_cell.length_b   1.000
_cell.length_c   1.000
_cell.angle_alpha   90.00
_cell.angle_beta   90.00
_cell.angle_gamma   90.00
#
_symmetry.space_group_name_H-M   'P 1'
#
loop_
_entity.id
_entity.type
_entity.pdbx_description
1 polymer ?
#
loop_
_entity_poly.entity_id
_entity_poly.type
_entity_poly.pdbx_seq_one_letter_code
_entity_poly.pdbx_strand_id
1 'polypeptide(L)'
;MSTATTPPAPASPGPDLVNAALLGTDRRPVPAPEGTDPAVWLLEAAARRRAATLVTGATRRVPLPPAAAPAPDRPRPPAPAREVLDEILLVTGSEPVNLWLRAALDAGFGLAPEHWAALLDRARRANDLDRRRLGAALGARGVWFARQNPAWAAVVRSLEAAADEAAERDPTFNGGEAAAALQALAAGTQQVGGARALGRRVGTRLPVDAYDALARLRSQPLDEPARVGLAAAEEVLRLRLHLAATFDHPERHP
;
A
#
# COMPACT_ATOMS: atom_id res chain seq x y z
N MET A 1 -45.98 -36.71 -47.60
CA MET A 1 -45.11 -37.68 -46.90
C MET A 1 -43.68 -37.47 -47.39
N SER A 2 -42.81 -36.87 -46.57
CA SER A 2 -41.36 -36.81 -46.82
C SER A 2 -40.66 -36.74 -45.47
N THR A 3 -39.78 -37.71 -45.29
CA THR A 3 -39.05 -38.07 -44.07
C THR A 3 -37.93 -37.08 -43.77
N ALA A 4 -37.74 -36.81 -42.48
CA ALA A 4 -36.62 -36.06 -41.94
C ALA A 4 -35.27 -36.74 -42.26
N THR A 5 -34.22 -35.95 -42.45
CA THR A 5 -32.82 -36.41 -42.30
C THR A 5 -32.12 -35.41 -41.40
N THR A 6 -32.07 -35.76 -40.11
CA THR A 6 -31.26 -35.09 -39.09
C THR A 6 -29.77 -35.34 -39.40
N PRO A 7 -28.92 -34.32 -39.48
CA PRO A 7 -27.49 -34.52 -39.64
C PRO A 7 -26.88 -35.09 -38.35
N PRO A 8 -25.92 -36.03 -38.43
CA PRO A 8 -25.27 -36.58 -37.25
C PRO A 8 -24.41 -35.54 -36.55
N ALA A 9 -24.50 -35.49 -35.22
CA ALA A 9 -23.61 -34.68 -34.39
C ALA A 9 -22.15 -35.06 -34.64
N PRO A 10 -21.21 -34.10 -34.75
CA PRO A 10 -19.80 -34.43 -34.80
C PRO A 10 -19.39 -35.04 -33.45
N ALA A 11 -19.01 -36.32 -33.49
CA ALA A 11 -18.38 -36.98 -32.36
C ALA A 11 -17.12 -36.18 -31.98
N SER A 12 -17.09 -35.65 -30.76
CA SER A 12 -15.88 -35.06 -30.18
C SER A 12 -14.87 -36.15 -29.88
N PRO A 13 -13.70 -36.23 -30.55
CA PRO A 13 -12.60 -37.04 -30.06
C PRO A 13 -11.66 -36.12 -29.28
N GLY A 14 -11.87 -36.05 -27.98
CA GLY A 14 -10.87 -35.65 -27.02
C GLY A 14 -11.27 -36.26 -25.69
N PRO A 15 -10.38 -36.99 -24.98
CA PRO A 15 -9.08 -36.43 -24.60
C PRO A 15 -7.97 -37.48 -24.39
N ASP A 16 -6.90 -37.52 -25.19
CA ASP A 16 -5.69 -38.26 -24.72
C ASP A 16 -4.36 -38.00 -25.42
N LEU A 17 -4.26 -37.05 -26.36
CA LEU A 17 -2.99 -36.87 -27.10
C LEU A 17 -1.88 -36.21 -26.26
N VAL A 18 -2.25 -35.43 -25.24
CA VAL A 18 -1.29 -34.76 -24.34
C VAL A 18 -0.85 -35.69 -23.21
N ASN A 19 -1.76 -36.52 -22.70
CA ASN A 19 -1.44 -37.59 -21.75
C ASN A 19 -0.57 -38.68 -22.41
N ALA A 20 -0.86 -39.06 -23.66
CA ALA A 20 -0.02 -39.99 -24.42
C ALA A 20 1.40 -39.47 -24.68
N ALA A 21 1.58 -38.15 -24.73
CA ALA A 21 2.91 -37.53 -24.89
C ALA A 21 3.69 -37.39 -23.56
N LEU A 22 3.00 -37.38 -22.40
CA LEU A 22 3.61 -37.24 -21.07
C LEU A 22 3.81 -38.58 -20.34
N LEU A 23 3.02 -39.61 -20.65
CA LEU A 23 3.23 -40.99 -20.22
C LEU A 23 4.19 -41.69 -21.20
N GLY A 24 5.49 -41.43 -21.03
CA GLY A 24 6.57 -41.81 -21.95
C GLY A 24 6.85 -43.31 -22.15
N THR A 25 5.86 -44.17 -22.33
CA THR A 25 6.09 -45.60 -22.67
C THR A 25 5.07 -46.24 -23.61
N ASP A 26 3.93 -45.63 -23.94
CA ASP A 26 2.95 -46.25 -24.84
C ASP A 26 3.01 -45.62 -26.24
N ARG A 27 3.83 -46.22 -27.13
CA ARG A 27 4.01 -45.78 -28.53
C ARG A 27 2.79 -46.14 -29.37
N ARG A 28 1.67 -45.47 -29.13
CA ARG A 28 0.50 -45.60 -30.01
C ARG A 28 0.76 -44.83 -31.31
N PRO A 29 0.50 -45.45 -32.48
CA PRO A 29 0.64 -44.76 -33.75
C PRO A 29 -0.33 -43.58 -33.79
N VAL A 30 0.19 -42.41 -34.15
CA VAL A 30 -0.63 -41.22 -34.32
C VAL A 30 -1.47 -41.38 -35.58
N PRO A 31 -2.79 -41.16 -35.52
CA PRO A 31 -3.67 -41.31 -36.67
C PRO A 31 -3.44 -40.15 -37.66
N ALA A 32 -2.38 -40.25 -38.46
CA ALA A 32 -2.12 -39.37 -39.58
C ALA A 32 -2.81 -39.93 -40.85
N PRO A 33 -3.30 -39.07 -41.77
CA PRO A 33 -3.79 -39.51 -43.07
C PRO A 33 -2.73 -40.27 -43.86
N GLU A 34 -3.15 -41.26 -44.66
CA GLU A 34 -2.23 -42.03 -45.50
C GLU A 34 -1.40 -41.12 -46.41
N GLY A 35 -0.09 -41.39 -46.48
CA GLY A 35 0.87 -40.62 -47.28
C GLY A 35 1.39 -39.33 -46.63
N THR A 36 0.98 -39.00 -45.39
CA THR A 36 1.49 -37.82 -44.66
C THR A 36 2.44 -38.23 -43.54
N ASP A 37 3.56 -37.52 -43.38
CA ASP A 37 4.45 -37.70 -42.23
C ASP A 37 3.70 -37.37 -40.92
N PRO A 38 3.56 -38.34 -39.99
CA PRO A 38 2.87 -38.14 -38.72
C PRO A 38 3.43 -36.98 -37.89
N ALA A 39 4.74 -36.70 -37.97
CA ALA A 39 5.36 -35.61 -37.24
C ALA A 39 4.92 -34.24 -37.79
N VAL A 40 4.86 -34.11 -39.12
CA VAL A 40 4.40 -32.88 -39.78
C VAL A 40 2.92 -32.64 -39.48
N TRP A 41 2.09 -33.69 -39.55
CA TRP A 41 0.66 -33.58 -39.25
C TRP A 41 0.39 -33.14 -37.81
N LEU A 42 1.14 -33.65 -36.83
CA LEU A 42 1.04 -33.23 -35.43
C LEU A 42 1.44 -31.76 -35.23
N LEU A 43 2.54 -31.34 -35.86
CA LEU A 43 3.01 -29.96 -35.77
C LEU A 43 1.99 -29.00 -36.38
N GLU A 44 1.38 -29.34 -37.50
CA GLU A 44 0.31 -28.55 -38.12
C GLU A 44 -0.98 -28.53 -37.29
N ALA A 45 -1.36 -29.66 -36.69
CA ALA A 45 -2.51 -29.71 -35.77
C ALA A 45 -2.27 -28.86 -34.51
N ALA A 46 -1.06 -28.90 -33.95
CA ALA A 46 -0.65 -28.09 -32.81
C ALA A 46 -0.60 -26.59 -33.18
N ALA A 47 -0.06 -26.26 -34.35
CA ALA A 47 -0.02 -24.89 -34.87
C ALA A 47 -1.43 -24.33 -35.10
N ARG A 48 -2.34 -25.11 -35.71
CA ARG A 48 -3.75 -24.73 -35.88
C ARG A 48 -4.45 -24.53 -34.55
N ARG A 49 -4.22 -25.41 -33.57
CA ARG A 49 -4.79 -25.26 -32.21
C ARG A 49 -4.25 -24.01 -31.51
N ARG A 50 -2.94 -23.73 -31.62
CA ARG A 50 -2.34 -22.51 -31.07
C ARG A 50 -2.88 -21.26 -31.76
N ALA A 51 -3.01 -21.27 -33.08
CA ALA A 51 -3.62 -20.17 -33.84
C ALA A 51 -5.10 -19.97 -33.45
N ALA A 52 -5.88 -21.04 -33.33
CA ALA A 52 -7.27 -20.95 -32.87
C ALA A 52 -7.36 -20.39 -31.44
N THR A 53 -6.45 -20.77 -30.54
CA THR A 53 -6.36 -20.24 -29.17
C THR A 53 -5.96 -18.77 -29.15
N LEU A 54 -5.06 -18.36 -30.06
CA LEU A 54 -4.66 -16.97 -30.21
C LEU A 54 -5.75 -16.12 -30.86
N VAL A 55 -6.55 -16.65 -31.79
CA VAL A 55 -7.66 -15.94 -32.44
C VAL A 55 -8.87 -15.83 -31.52
N THR A 56 -9.22 -16.89 -30.80
CA THR A 56 -10.23 -16.84 -29.71
C THR A 56 -9.73 -16.04 -28.50
N GLY A 57 -8.41 -15.93 -28.31
CA GLY A 57 -7.77 -15.02 -27.36
C GLY A 57 -7.61 -13.59 -27.89
N ALA A 58 -7.67 -13.34 -29.20
CA ALA A 58 -7.55 -12.02 -29.82
C ALA A 58 -8.88 -11.25 -29.83
N THR A 59 -10.01 -11.93 -29.54
CA THR A 59 -11.26 -11.28 -29.13
C THR A 59 -11.27 -10.91 -27.64
N ARG A 60 -10.16 -11.14 -26.91
CA ARG A 60 -9.94 -10.53 -25.60
C ARG A 60 -9.77 -9.04 -25.86
N ARG A 61 -10.90 -8.32 -25.72
CA ARG A 61 -11.03 -6.86 -25.72
C ARG A 61 -9.69 -6.25 -25.32
N VAL A 62 -9.05 -5.54 -26.24
CA VAL A 62 -7.93 -4.66 -25.90
C VAL A 62 -8.43 -3.85 -24.70
N PRO A 63 -7.81 -3.98 -23.52
CA PRO A 63 -8.25 -3.21 -22.37
C PRO A 63 -8.26 -1.75 -22.81
N LEU A 64 -9.42 -1.10 -22.66
CA LEU A 64 -9.54 0.32 -22.95
C LEU A 64 -8.38 1.02 -22.21
N PRO A 65 -7.64 1.94 -22.86
CA PRO A 65 -6.58 2.65 -22.17
C PRO A 65 -7.12 3.25 -20.87
N PRO A 66 -6.34 3.18 -19.77
CA PRO A 66 -6.81 3.70 -18.50
C PRO A 66 -7.17 5.17 -18.65
N ALA A 67 -8.23 5.60 -17.95
CA ALA A 67 -8.65 6.99 -17.92
C ALA A 67 -7.45 7.89 -17.58
N ALA A 68 -7.37 9.08 -18.17
CA ALA A 68 -6.26 10.00 -17.96
C ALA A 68 -6.01 10.26 -16.47
N ALA A 69 -4.73 10.38 -16.08
CA ALA A 69 -4.35 10.65 -14.71
C ALA A 69 -4.86 12.04 -14.26
N PRO A 70 -5.45 12.16 -13.06
CA PRO A 70 -5.85 13.45 -12.50
C PRO A 70 -4.68 14.43 -12.37
N ALA A 71 -5.03 15.72 -12.26
CA ALA A 71 -4.08 16.76 -11.86
C ALA A 71 -3.50 16.47 -10.47
N PRO A 72 -2.29 16.95 -10.15
CA PRO A 72 -1.76 16.86 -8.79
C PRO A 72 -2.60 17.72 -7.83
N ASP A 73 -3.04 17.13 -6.72
CA ASP A 73 -3.91 17.82 -5.75
C ASP A 73 -3.15 18.74 -4.80
N ARG A 74 -1.88 18.42 -4.51
CA ARG A 74 -1.07 19.10 -3.50
C ARG A 74 0.36 19.36 -4.01
N PRO A 75 1.02 20.42 -3.51
CA PRO A 75 2.42 20.66 -3.82
C PRO A 75 3.30 19.52 -3.30
N ARG A 76 4.44 19.34 -3.97
CA ARG A 76 5.45 18.38 -3.54
C ARG A 76 6.13 18.88 -2.27
N PRO A 77 6.49 17.98 -1.34
CA PRO A 77 7.24 18.34 -0.15
C PRO A 77 8.65 18.83 -0.52
N PRO A 78 9.27 19.70 0.29
CA PRO A 78 10.63 20.19 0.05
C PRO A 78 11.66 19.04 0.04
N ALA A 79 12.81 19.27 -0.61
CA ALA A 79 13.88 18.26 -0.72
C ALA A 79 14.29 17.63 0.63
N PRO A 80 14.59 18.38 1.70
CA PRO A 80 15.00 17.76 2.95
C PRO A 80 13.87 16.92 3.58
N ALA A 81 12.60 17.25 3.36
CA ALA A 81 11.49 16.43 3.85
C ALA A 81 11.39 15.09 3.12
N ARG A 82 11.75 15.06 1.83
CA ARG A 82 11.82 13.84 1.03
C ARG A 82 12.96 12.93 1.49
N GLU A 83 14.13 13.51 1.78
CA GLU A 83 15.29 12.76 2.30
C GLU A 83 14.97 12.11 3.65
N VAL A 84 14.31 12.83 4.56
CA VAL A 84 13.85 12.26 5.83
C VAL A 84 12.87 11.10 5.61
N LEU A 85 12.00 11.19 4.59
CA LEU A 85 11.10 10.08 4.25
C LEU A 85 11.88 8.87 3.73
N ASP A 86 12.92 9.09 2.92
CA ASP A 86 13.79 8.01 2.43
C ASP A 86 14.45 7.28 3.60
N GLU A 87 15.00 8.01 4.57
CA GLU A 87 15.57 7.43 5.79
C GLU A 87 14.53 6.66 6.60
N ILE A 88 13.34 7.24 6.81
CA ILE A 88 12.23 6.60 7.51
C ILE A 88 11.79 5.28 6.82
N LEU A 89 11.82 5.24 5.49
CA LEU A 89 11.45 4.05 4.73
C LEU A 89 12.45 2.89 4.91
N LEU A 90 13.72 3.18 5.23
CA LEU A 90 14.73 2.17 5.56
C LEU A 90 14.52 1.54 6.95
N VAL A 91 13.90 2.27 7.89
CA VAL A 91 13.63 1.78 9.24
C VAL A 91 12.36 0.93 9.27
N THR A 92 12.31 -0.07 10.15
CA THR A 92 11.12 -0.93 10.37
C THR A 92 10.07 -0.23 11.25
N GLY A 93 8.78 -0.42 10.94
CA GLY A 93 7.64 0.04 11.75
C GLY A 93 6.89 1.23 11.15
N SER A 94 5.56 1.26 11.21
CA SER A 94 4.77 2.28 10.49
C SER A 94 4.64 3.61 11.23
N GLU A 95 5.04 3.66 12.51
CA GLU A 95 4.89 4.86 13.34
C GLU A 95 5.67 6.07 12.78
N PRO A 96 6.97 5.99 12.42
CA PRO A 96 7.68 7.13 11.84
C PRO A 96 7.06 7.63 10.54
N VAL A 97 6.55 6.71 9.71
CA VAL A 97 5.84 7.05 8.46
C VAL A 97 4.53 7.79 8.77
N ASN A 98 3.75 7.32 9.74
CA ASN A 98 2.52 7.98 10.16
C ASN A 98 2.78 9.40 10.68
N LEU A 99 3.90 9.60 11.39
CA LEU A 99 4.33 10.91 11.87
C LEU A 99 4.72 11.84 10.72
N TRP A 100 5.51 11.34 9.76
CA TRP A 100 5.87 12.08 8.56
C TRP A 100 4.64 12.50 7.76
N LEU A 101 3.72 11.56 7.49
CA LEU A 101 2.49 11.82 6.73
C LEU A 101 1.63 12.89 7.40
N ARG A 102 1.53 12.86 8.73
CA ARG A 102 0.82 13.88 9.50
C ARG A 102 1.48 15.24 9.33
N ALA A 103 2.79 15.35 9.55
CA ALA A 103 3.51 16.62 9.45
C ALA A 103 3.41 17.22 8.04
N ALA A 104 3.55 16.38 6.99
CA ALA A 104 3.41 16.81 5.61
C ALA A 104 2.00 17.37 5.33
N LEU A 105 0.96 16.68 5.78
CA LEU A 105 -0.44 17.11 5.58
C LEU A 105 -0.77 18.39 6.35
N ASP A 106 -0.29 18.51 7.60
CA ASP A 106 -0.48 19.69 8.44
C ASP A 106 0.21 20.92 7.84
N ALA A 107 1.36 20.72 7.16
CA ALA A 107 2.06 21.75 6.40
C ALA A 107 1.48 21.98 4.98
N GLY A 108 0.41 21.28 4.59
CA GLY A 108 -0.26 21.45 3.30
C GLY A 108 0.38 20.72 2.11
N PHE A 109 1.39 19.89 2.34
CA PHE A 109 2.06 19.11 1.31
C PHE A 109 1.39 17.75 1.05
N GLY A 110 1.66 17.18 -0.13
CA GLY A 110 1.33 15.80 -0.48
C GLY A 110 2.55 14.89 -0.51
N LEU A 111 2.42 13.73 -1.14
CA LEU A 111 3.53 12.81 -1.41
C LEU A 111 4.16 13.04 -2.77
N ALA A 112 5.48 13.00 -2.83
CA ALA A 112 6.20 12.97 -4.09
C ALA A 112 5.99 11.61 -4.82
N PRO A 113 5.88 11.59 -6.17
CA PRO A 113 5.60 10.36 -6.92
C PRO A 113 6.61 9.22 -6.73
N GLU A 114 7.85 9.58 -6.46
CA GLU A 114 8.99 8.69 -6.20
C GLU A 114 8.77 7.82 -4.94
N HIS A 115 8.00 8.29 -3.96
CA HIS A 115 7.69 7.56 -2.72
C HIS A 115 6.41 6.72 -2.79
N TRP A 116 5.58 6.88 -3.83
CA TRP A 116 4.26 6.25 -3.89
C TRP A 116 4.34 4.72 -3.82
N ALA A 117 5.18 4.11 -4.66
CA ALA A 117 5.28 2.65 -4.72
C ALA A 117 5.78 2.05 -3.39
N ALA A 118 6.82 2.65 -2.80
CA ALA A 118 7.38 2.18 -1.54
C ALA A 118 6.37 2.25 -0.39
N LEU A 119 5.61 3.34 -0.30
CA LEU A 119 4.57 3.51 0.72
C LEU A 119 3.38 2.59 0.51
N LEU A 120 2.94 2.37 -0.73
CA LEU A 120 1.86 1.44 -1.06
C LEU A 120 2.26 -0.01 -0.75
N ASP A 121 3.50 -0.39 -1.04
CA ASP A 121 4.00 -1.71 -0.68
C ASP A 121 4.15 -1.90 0.83
N ARG A 122 4.57 -0.86 1.55
CA ARG A 122 4.60 -0.87 3.01
C ARG A 122 3.19 -1.00 3.58
N ALA A 123 2.25 -0.20 3.07
CA ALA A 123 0.83 -0.30 3.42
C ALA A 123 0.24 -1.68 3.10
N ARG A 124 0.72 -2.36 2.05
CA ARG A 124 0.27 -3.73 1.76
C ARG A 124 0.73 -4.74 2.82
N ARG A 125 1.92 -4.54 3.40
CA ARG A 125 2.54 -5.45 4.38
C ARG A 125 2.15 -5.14 5.83
N ALA A 126 1.84 -3.88 6.13
CA ALA A 126 1.65 -3.38 7.47
C ALA A 126 0.24 -2.81 7.68
N ASN A 127 -0.46 -3.29 8.71
CA ASN A 127 -1.83 -2.88 9.02
C ASN A 127 -1.89 -1.64 9.93
N ASP A 128 -0.78 -1.25 10.55
CA ASP A 128 -0.65 -0.11 11.48
C ASP A 128 -0.40 1.23 10.78
N LEU A 129 -0.24 1.24 9.45
CA LEU A 129 -0.13 2.46 8.66
C LEU A 129 -1.50 3.15 8.52
N ASP A 130 -1.57 4.44 8.85
CA ASP A 130 -2.79 5.23 8.79
C ASP A 130 -3.24 5.45 7.34
N ARG A 131 -4.28 4.70 6.94
CA ARG A 131 -4.85 4.71 5.59
C ARG A 131 -5.49 6.04 5.23
N ARG A 132 -6.07 6.73 6.20
CA ARG A 132 -6.68 8.04 6.00
C ARG A 132 -5.61 9.05 5.61
N ARG A 133 -4.53 9.13 6.38
CA ARG A 133 -3.43 10.06 6.09
C ARG A 133 -2.68 9.69 4.81
N LEU A 134 -2.44 8.40 4.58
CA LEU A 134 -1.82 7.96 3.33
C LEU A 134 -2.65 8.36 2.10
N GLY A 135 -3.97 8.13 2.15
CA GLY A 135 -4.87 8.49 1.05
C GLY A 135 -4.91 10.00 0.81
N ALA A 136 -5.03 10.79 1.86
CA ALA A 136 -5.00 12.25 1.79
C ALA A 136 -3.67 12.79 1.22
N ALA A 137 -2.53 12.16 1.58
CA ALA A 137 -1.22 12.60 1.10
C ALA A 137 -0.94 12.18 -0.36
N LEU A 138 -1.45 11.02 -0.78
CA LEU A 138 -1.39 10.57 -2.18
C LEU A 138 -2.24 11.45 -3.11
N GLY A 139 -3.41 11.89 -2.62
CA GLY A 139 -4.42 12.55 -3.43
C GLY A 139 -5.03 11.64 -4.50
N ALA A 140 -5.94 12.19 -5.29
CA ALA A 140 -6.63 11.54 -6.38
C ALA A 140 -5.67 10.95 -7.41
N ARG A 141 -4.58 11.65 -7.73
CA ARG A 141 -3.57 11.17 -8.69
C ARG A 141 -2.78 9.96 -8.15
N GLY A 142 -2.37 10.00 -6.88
CA GLY A 142 -1.66 8.87 -6.26
C GLY A 142 -2.57 7.65 -6.09
N VAL A 143 -3.85 7.86 -5.74
CA VAL A 143 -4.86 6.78 -5.69
C VAL A 143 -5.14 6.22 -7.09
N TRP A 144 -5.23 7.08 -8.11
CA TRP A 144 -5.36 6.64 -9.51
C TRP A 144 -4.17 5.77 -9.94
N PHE A 145 -2.94 6.15 -9.56
CA PHE A 145 -1.75 5.35 -9.80
C PHE A 145 -1.85 3.99 -9.10
N ALA A 146 -2.27 3.98 -7.83
CA ALA A 146 -2.42 2.75 -7.07
C ALA A 146 -3.44 1.77 -7.68
N ARG A 147 -4.54 2.30 -8.26
CA ARG A 147 -5.58 1.51 -8.95
C ARG A 147 -5.05 0.77 -10.19
N GLN A 148 -3.96 1.23 -10.80
CA GLN A 148 -3.37 0.57 -11.98
C GLN A 148 -2.68 -0.75 -11.63
N ASN A 149 -2.41 -1.03 -10.35
CA ASN A 149 -1.70 -2.22 -9.91
C ASN A 149 -2.59 -3.12 -9.03
N PRO A 150 -2.98 -4.32 -9.51
CA PRO A 150 -3.81 -5.26 -8.74
C PRO A 150 -3.24 -5.65 -7.37
N ALA A 151 -1.91 -5.62 -7.19
CA ALA A 151 -1.26 -5.96 -5.93
C ALA A 151 -1.66 -5.00 -4.78
N TRP A 152 -2.09 -3.78 -5.10
CA TRP A 152 -2.51 -2.77 -4.12
C TRP A 152 -4.03 -2.63 -4.02
N ALA A 153 -4.83 -3.50 -4.67
CA ALA A 153 -6.29 -3.37 -4.68
C ALA A 153 -6.91 -3.35 -3.28
N ALA A 154 -6.38 -4.13 -2.33
CA ALA A 154 -6.83 -4.11 -0.94
C ALA A 154 -6.49 -2.78 -0.25
N VAL A 155 -5.29 -2.24 -0.50
CA VAL A 155 -4.86 -0.94 0.02
C VAL A 155 -5.79 0.15 -0.49
N VAL A 156 -6.04 0.19 -1.80
CA VAL A 156 -6.91 1.18 -2.45
C VAL A 156 -8.30 1.20 -1.81
N ARG A 157 -8.95 0.04 -1.64
CA ARG A 157 -10.26 -0.04 -0.98
C ARG A 157 -10.24 0.53 0.44
N SER A 158 -9.18 0.27 1.20
CA SER A 158 -9.03 0.83 2.55
C SER A 158 -8.77 2.34 2.54
N LEU A 159 -8.07 2.88 1.53
CA LEU A 159 -7.88 4.33 1.39
C LEU A 159 -9.21 5.03 1.07
N GLU A 160 -10.02 4.44 0.19
CA GLU A 160 -11.33 4.98 -0.22
C GLU A 160 -12.31 4.97 0.96
N ALA A 161 -12.44 3.85 1.66
CA ALA A 161 -13.30 3.77 2.85
C ALA A 161 -12.90 4.77 3.94
N ALA A 162 -11.59 4.97 4.15
CA ALA A 162 -11.09 5.93 5.13
C ALA A 162 -11.33 7.40 4.72
N ALA A 163 -11.44 7.69 3.42
CA ALA A 163 -11.76 9.02 2.91
C ALA A 163 -13.23 9.37 3.18
N ASP A 164 -14.14 8.40 3.03
CA ASP A 164 -15.56 8.56 3.32
C ASP A 164 -15.79 8.85 4.82
N GLU A 165 -15.12 8.10 5.72
CA GLU A 165 -15.18 8.33 7.17
C GLU A 165 -14.56 9.68 7.60
N ALA A 166 -13.57 10.18 6.86
CA ALA A 166 -12.89 11.43 7.16
C ALA A 166 -13.77 12.65 6.90
N ALA A 167 -14.62 12.59 5.87
CA ALA A 167 -15.59 13.63 5.57
C ALA A 167 -16.63 13.79 6.71
N GLU A 168 -16.80 12.75 7.54
CA GLU A 168 -17.79 12.70 8.61
C GLU A 168 -17.23 13.06 10.01
N ARG A 169 -15.89 13.11 10.18
CA ARG A 169 -15.25 13.46 11.47
C ARG A 169 -14.21 14.55 11.34
N ASP A 170 -14.54 15.72 11.89
CA ASP A 170 -13.58 16.75 12.30
C ASP A 170 -13.47 16.80 13.83
N PRO A 171 -12.39 16.26 14.44
CA PRO A 171 -12.09 16.47 15.84
C PRO A 171 -10.81 17.31 15.97
N THR A 172 -10.98 18.60 16.26
CA THR A 172 -9.92 19.44 16.83
C THR A 172 -9.40 18.80 18.12
N PHE A 173 -8.13 18.38 18.10
CA PHE A 173 -7.44 17.82 19.26
C PHE A 173 -7.11 18.94 20.27
N ASN A 174 -7.48 18.77 21.55
CA ASN A 174 -7.23 19.78 22.58
C ASN A 174 -5.88 19.54 23.30
N GLY A 175 -5.15 20.62 23.63
CA GLY A 175 -3.86 20.53 24.32
C GLY A 175 -3.94 20.05 25.77
N GLY A 176 -5.11 20.12 26.41
CA GLY A 176 -5.33 19.67 27.78
C GLY A 176 -5.25 18.16 27.96
N GLU A 177 -5.79 17.40 26.99
CA GLU A 177 -5.73 15.93 26.95
C GLU A 177 -4.29 15.41 26.84
N ALA A 178 -3.42 16.14 26.15
CA ALA A 178 -2.00 15.81 26.05
C ALA A 178 -1.27 15.95 27.38
N ALA A 179 -1.52 17.05 28.11
CA ALA A 179 -0.89 17.31 29.40
C ALA A 179 -1.35 16.31 30.47
N ALA A 180 -2.65 16.03 30.53
CA ALA A 180 -3.24 15.11 31.51
C ALA A 180 -2.66 13.69 31.42
N ALA A 181 -2.39 13.21 30.22
CA ALA A 181 -1.89 11.86 30.06
C ALA A 181 -0.36 11.72 30.07
N LEU A 182 0.41 12.80 29.88
CA LEU A 182 1.82 12.83 30.28
C LEU A 182 1.95 12.72 31.81
N GLN A 183 1.06 13.38 32.56
CA GLN A 183 1.01 13.27 34.03
C GLN A 183 0.56 11.88 34.49
N ALA A 184 -0.38 11.24 33.80
CA ALA A 184 -0.78 9.86 34.11
C ALA A 184 0.35 8.85 33.84
N LEU A 185 1.20 9.09 32.83
CA LEU A 185 2.42 8.30 32.64
C LEU A 185 3.40 8.46 33.80
N ALA A 186 3.63 9.70 34.21
CA ALA A 186 4.51 10.03 35.33
C ALA A 186 4.09 9.35 36.63
N ALA A 187 2.79 9.28 36.87
CA ALA A 187 2.22 8.67 38.06
C ALA A 187 2.22 7.13 38.04
N GLY A 188 2.69 6.50 36.94
CA GLY A 188 2.66 5.05 36.77
C GLY A 188 1.24 4.47 36.61
N THR A 189 0.22 5.33 36.44
CA THR A 189 -1.18 4.91 36.30
C THR A 189 -1.54 4.50 34.88
N GLN A 190 -0.68 4.80 33.90
CA GLN A 190 -0.88 4.48 32.49
C GLN A 190 0.15 3.45 32.00
N GLN A 191 -0.33 2.36 31.38
CA GLN A 191 0.56 1.37 30.76
C GLN A 191 1.32 1.96 29.56
N VAL A 192 2.51 1.42 29.27
CA VAL A 192 3.39 1.81 28.14
C VAL A 192 2.64 1.90 26.79
N GLY A 193 1.62 1.06 26.58
CA GLY A 193 0.75 1.12 25.39
C GLY A 193 -0.07 2.42 25.30
N GLY A 194 -0.53 2.94 26.43
CA GLY A 194 -1.23 4.23 26.54
C GLY A 194 -0.31 5.41 26.29
N ALA A 195 0.96 5.33 26.69
CA ALA A 195 1.99 6.35 26.39
C ALA A 195 2.16 6.56 24.89
N ARG A 196 2.32 5.45 24.16
CA ARG A 196 2.46 5.45 22.70
C ARG A 196 1.18 5.94 22.01
N ALA A 197 0.02 5.55 22.51
CA ALA A 197 -1.27 6.04 22.01
C ALA A 197 -1.43 7.56 22.22
N LEU A 198 -0.86 8.11 23.29
CA LEU A 198 -0.89 9.54 23.54
C LEU A 198 0.05 10.32 22.62
N GLY A 199 1.30 9.86 22.48
CA GLY A 199 2.25 10.44 21.52
C GLY A 199 1.66 10.51 20.11
N ARG A 200 0.90 9.48 19.70
CA ARG A 200 0.13 9.47 18.45
C ARG A 200 -0.92 10.57 18.34
N ARG A 201 -1.57 10.94 19.44
CA ARG A 201 -2.70 11.88 19.49
C ARG A 201 -2.27 13.36 19.54
N VAL A 202 -1.19 13.69 20.26
CA VAL A 202 -0.78 15.10 20.44
C VAL A 202 -0.49 15.80 19.10
N GLY A 203 -0.98 17.04 18.93
CA GLY A 203 -0.78 17.89 17.75
C GLY A 203 0.66 18.36 17.49
N THR A 204 0.85 19.11 16.40
CA THR A 204 2.13 19.69 15.93
C THR A 204 2.69 20.77 16.85
N ARG A 205 1.86 21.36 17.70
CA ARG A 205 2.29 22.20 18.80
C ARG A 205 2.04 21.45 20.09
N LEU A 206 3.05 20.74 20.57
CA LEU A 206 3.10 20.53 22.00
C LEU A 206 3.17 21.91 22.65
N PRO A 207 2.25 22.24 23.56
CA PRO A 207 2.41 23.41 24.40
C PRO A 207 3.80 23.34 25.04
N VAL A 208 4.45 24.49 25.23
CA VAL A 208 5.75 24.57 25.95
C VAL A 208 5.69 23.76 27.25
N ASP A 209 4.54 23.78 27.92
CA ASP A 209 4.22 23.05 29.13
C ASP A 209 4.48 21.52 29.04
N ALA A 210 4.34 20.92 27.87
CA ALA A 210 4.60 19.50 27.66
C ALA A 210 6.10 19.18 27.55
N TYR A 211 6.91 20.11 27.03
CA TYR A 211 8.37 20.03 27.10
C TYR A 211 8.85 20.19 28.54
N ASP A 212 8.26 21.12 29.30
CA ASP A 212 8.56 21.29 30.71
C ASP A 212 8.13 20.08 31.54
N ALA A 213 7.02 19.42 31.18
CA ALA A 213 6.60 18.18 31.81
C ALA A 213 7.63 17.05 31.58
N LEU A 214 8.16 16.91 30.37
CA LEU A 214 9.20 15.92 30.06
C LEU A 214 10.53 16.22 30.75
N ALA A 215 10.96 17.49 30.73
CA ALA A 215 12.18 17.92 31.42
C ALA A 215 12.10 17.64 32.93
N ARG A 216 10.94 17.92 33.55
CA ARG A 216 10.67 17.57 34.96
C ARG A 216 10.69 16.07 35.18
N LEU A 217 10.06 15.28 34.31
CA LEU A 217 10.05 13.81 34.41
C LEU A 217 11.44 13.20 34.33
N ARG A 218 12.33 13.78 33.51
CA ARG A 218 13.72 13.32 33.37
C ARG A 218 14.55 13.48 34.64
N SER A 219 14.15 14.38 35.54
CA SER A 219 14.81 14.62 36.82
C SER A 219 14.30 13.71 37.94
N GLN A 220 13.24 12.94 37.70
CA GLN A 220 12.64 12.06 38.71
C GLN A 220 13.22 10.64 38.63
N PRO A 221 13.33 9.92 39.75
CA PRO A 221 13.64 8.50 39.74
C PRO A 221 12.45 7.73 39.16
N LEU A 222 12.61 7.22 37.94
CA LEU A 222 11.61 6.44 37.22
C LEU A 222 11.97 4.95 37.26
N ASP A 223 10.96 4.08 37.33
CA ASP A 223 11.15 2.65 37.15
C ASP A 223 11.53 2.30 35.70
N GLU A 224 12.02 1.08 35.47
CA GLU A 224 12.48 0.65 34.13
C GLU A 224 11.38 0.79 33.06
N PRO A 225 10.12 0.37 33.29
CA PRO A 225 9.04 0.56 32.32
C PRO A 225 8.77 2.04 31.99
N ALA A 226 8.78 2.93 32.99
CA ALA A 226 8.57 4.36 32.76
C ALA A 226 9.76 4.99 32.01
N ARG A 227 11.00 4.56 32.28
CA ARG A 227 12.19 5.01 31.52
C ARG A 227 12.12 4.62 30.06
N VAL A 228 11.74 3.38 29.74
CA VAL A 228 11.56 2.91 28.36
C VAL A 228 10.42 3.68 27.67
N GLY A 229 9.33 3.94 28.39
CA GLY A 229 8.22 4.77 27.89
C GLY A 229 8.63 6.21 27.59
N LEU A 230 9.40 6.83 28.47
CA LEU A 230 9.91 8.20 28.32
C LEU A 230 10.88 8.31 27.14
N ALA A 231 11.82 7.38 27.00
CA ALA A 231 12.77 7.35 25.88
C ALA A 231 12.04 7.22 24.53
N ALA A 232 11.01 6.36 24.45
CA ALA A 232 10.19 6.24 23.26
C ALA A 232 9.40 7.53 22.95
N ALA A 233 8.90 8.23 23.97
CA ALA A 233 8.24 9.52 23.81
C ALA A 233 9.21 10.59 23.33
N GLU A 234 10.43 10.67 23.89
CA GLU A 234 11.48 11.59 23.45
C GLU A 234 11.88 11.37 21.99
N GLU A 235 11.98 10.11 21.55
CA GLU A 235 12.31 9.79 20.16
C GLU A 235 11.22 10.30 19.20
N VAL A 236 9.95 10.05 19.53
CA VAL A 236 8.80 10.55 18.77
C VAL A 236 8.81 12.09 18.70
N LEU A 237 9.16 12.75 19.80
CA LEU A 237 9.21 14.20 19.88
C LEU A 237 10.37 14.79 19.09
N ARG A 238 11.55 14.17 19.16
CA ARG A 238 12.72 14.57 18.39
C ARG A 238 12.43 14.45 16.90
N LEU A 239 11.89 13.32 16.47
CA LEU A 239 11.49 13.12 15.09
C LEU A 239 10.47 14.17 14.63
N ARG A 240 9.47 14.48 15.46
CA ARG A 240 8.47 15.52 15.13
C ARG A 240 9.05 16.93 15.06
N LEU A 241 9.94 17.30 15.99
CA LEU A 241 10.64 18.59 15.95
C LEU A 241 11.49 18.72 14.69
N HIS A 242 12.19 17.64 14.34
CA HIS A 242 12.95 17.58 13.09
C HIS A 242 12.03 17.79 11.88
N LEU A 243 10.93 17.02 11.78
CA LEU A 243 9.95 17.17 10.70
C LEU A 243 9.36 18.58 10.61
N ALA A 244 8.98 19.18 11.74
CA ALA A 244 8.45 20.54 11.78
C ALA A 244 9.48 21.54 11.24
N ALA A 245 10.74 21.44 11.67
CA ALA A 245 11.82 22.28 11.16
C ALA A 245 12.01 22.10 9.64
N THR A 246 11.91 20.86 9.15
CA THR A 246 12.07 20.53 7.74
C THR A 246 10.94 21.09 6.86
N PHE A 247 9.70 21.12 7.36
CA PHE A 247 8.56 21.67 6.63
C PHE A 247 8.42 23.20 6.76
N ASP A 248 8.69 23.78 7.93
CA ASP A 248 8.52 25.22 8.18
C ASP A 248 9.73 26.05 7.71
N HIS A 249 10.93 25.47 7.74
CA HIS A 249 12.19 26.15 7.43
C HIS A 249 13.10 25.30 6.54
N PRO A 250 12.67 24.96 5.31
CA PRO A 250 13.44 24.10 4.42
C PRO A 250 14.84 24.65 4.12
N GLU A 251 15.00 25.97 4.11
CA GLU A 251 16.27 26.69 3.85
C GLU A 251 17.33 26.52 4.95
N ARG A 252 16.96 26.02 6.13
CA ARG A 252 17.88 25.87 7.28
C ARG A 252 18.55 24.49 7.35
N HIS A 253 18.23 23.59 6.44
CA HIS A 253 18.89 22.30 6.33
C HIS A 253 20.08 22.42 5.36
N PRO A 254 21.31 22.08 5.82
CA PRO A 254 22.53 22.17 5.02
C PRO A 254 22.60 21.12 3.91
#